data_AF-A0A0E0R3Y3-F1
#
_entry.id   AF-A0A0E0R3Y3-F1
#
_cell.length_a   1.000
_cell.length_b   1.000
_cell.length_c   1.000
_cell.angle_alpha   90.00
_cell.angle_beta   90.00
_cell.angle_gamma   90.00
#
_symmetry.space_group_name_H-M   'P 1'
#
loop_
_entity.id
_entity.type
_entity.pdbx_description
1 polymer ?
#
loop_
_entity_poly.entity_id
_entity_poly.type
_entity_poly.pdbx_seq_one_letter_code
_entity_poly.pdbx_strand_id
1 'polypeptide(L)' 'MAKEHRRGFDTIATLTIWKERNNRVFNQKSRTWAEIARAMTGEADLWQLARAAIPAMATPMSGGRSPHSLGD' A
#
# COMPACT_ATOMS: atom_id res chain seq x y z
N MET A 1 8.85 -1.88 -12.71
CA MET A 1 8.44 -0.72 -11.88
C MET A 1 7.11 -0.12 -12.30
N ALA A 2 6.91 0.39 -13.52
CA ALA A 2 5.65 1.05 -13.92
C ALA A 2 4.40 0.13 -13.92
N LYS A 3 4.54 -1.12 -14.36
CA LYS A 3 3.44 -2.11 -14.40
C LYS A 3 2.90 -2.48 -13.00
N GLU A 4 3.78 -2.53 -12.01
CA GLU A 4 3.42 -2.84 -10.62
C GLU A 4 2.76 -1.64 -9.93
N HIS A 5 3.23 -0.41 -10.22
CA HIS A 5 2.58 0.81 -9.77
C HIS A 5 1.17 0.94 -10.34
N ARG A 6 1.00 0.65 -11.64
CA ARG A 6 -0.31 0.63 -12.28
C ARG A 6 -1.26 -0.36 -11.61
N ARG A 7 -0.79 -1.58 -11.30
CA ARG A 7 -1.59 -2.61 -10.63
C ARG A 7 -2.00 -2.23 -9.21
N GLY A 8 -1.11 -1.56 -8.45
CA GLY A 8 -1.42 -1.03 -7.13
C GLY A 8 -2.53 0.03 -7.19
N PHE A 9 -2.39 0.99 -8.10
CA PHE A 9 -3.39 2.03 -8.33
C PHE A 9 -4.75 1.45 -8.78
N ASP A 10 -4.75 0.52 -9.74
CA ASP A 10 -5.97 -0.16 -10.22
C ASP A 10 -6.70 -0.88 -9.08
N THR A 11 -5.93 -1.46 -8.15
CA THR A 11 -6.49 -2.14 -6.97
C THR A 11 -7.14 -1.15 -6.02
N ILE A 12 -6.48 -0.03 -5.72
CA ILE A 12 -7.04 1.03 -4.88
C ILE A 12 -8.32 1.57 -5.50
N ALA A 13 -8.30 1.93 -6.79
CA ALA A 13 -9.47 2.41 -7.50
C ALA A 13 -10.65 1.42 -7.43
N THR A 14 -10.38 0.14 -7.66
CA THR A 14 -11.40 -0.92 -7.59
C THR A 14 -12.00 -1.03 -6.19
N LEU A 15 -11.18 -1.01 -5.14
CA LEU A 15 -11.64 -1.11 -3.76
C LEU A 15 -12.41 0.13 -3.31
N THR A 16 -11.97 1.33 -3.68
CA THR A 16 -12.69 2.58 -3.36
C THR A 16 -14.08 2.57 -4.01
N ILE A 17 -14.19 2.17 -5.28
CA ILE A 17 -15.48 2.06 -5.99
C ILE A 17 -16.37 0.99 -5.34
N TRP A 18 -15.81 -0.17 -5.01
CA TRP A 18 -16.55 -1.24 -4.35
C TRP A 18 -17.10 -0.77 -2.99
N LYS A 19 -16.27 -0.12 -2.17
CA LYS A 19 -16.66 0.41 -0.85
C LYS A 19 -17.78 1.44 -0.97
N GLU A 20 -17.72 2.33 -1.97
CA GLU A 20 -18.76 3.32 -2.20
C GLU A 20 -20.08 2.68 -2.65
N ARG A 21 -20.02 1.67 -3.53
CA ARG A 21 -21.22 0.90 -3.92
C ARG A 21 -21.88 0.21 -2.72
N ASN A 22 -21.07 -0.38 -1.84
CA ASN A 22 -21.58 -0.99 -0.61
C ASN A 22 -22.22 0.05 0.32
N ASN A 23 -21.58 1.20 0.50
CA ASN A 23 -22.11 2.27 1.34
C ASN A 23 -23.46 2.80 0.81
N ARG A 24 -23.62 2.88 -0.52
CA ARG A 24 -24.89 3.25 -1.14
C ARG A 24 -25.98 2.20 -0.89
N VAL A 25 -25.66 0.91 -1.01
CA VAL A 25 -26.63 -0.18 -0.84
C VAL A 25 -27.05 -0.36 0.61
N PHE A 26 -26.09 -0.38 1.55
CA PHE A 26 -26.36 -0.72 2.94
C PHE A 26 -26.69 0.49 3.81
N ASN A 27 -26.05 1.64 3.55
CA ASN A 27 -26.19 2.83 4.40
C ASN A 27 -27.00 3.94 3.74
N GLN A 28 -27.49 3.74 2.50
CA GLN A 28 -28.21 4.74 1.69
C GLN A 28 -27.48 6.09 1.59
N LYS A 29 -26.15 6.05 1.76
CA LYS A 29 -25.27 7.22 1.68
C LYS A 29 -24.47 7.14 0.40
N SER A 30 -24.49 8.22 -0.38
CA SER A 30 -23.68 8.36 -1.58
C SER A 30 -22.80 9.59 -1.48
N ARG A 31 -21.50 9.42 -1.68
CA ARG A 31 -20.56 10.50 -1.93
C ARG A 31 -20.60 10.92 -3.39
N THR A 32 -20.27 12.17 -3.63
CA THR A 32 -20.06 12.71 -4.97
C THR A 32 -18.81 12.09 -5.60
N TRP A 33 -18.74 12.08 -6.93
CA TRP A 33 -17.54 11.61 -7.65
C TRP A 33 -16.28 12.39 -7.27
N ALA A 34 -16.41 13.68 -6.96
CA ALA A 34 -15.29 14.50 -6.49
C ALA A 34 -14.75 14.02 -5.12
N GLU A 35 -15.63 13.68 -4.20
CA GLU A 35 -15.25 13.13 -2.89
C GLU A 35 -14.63 11.74 -3.01
N ILE A 36 -15.17 10.90 -3.90
CA ILE A 36 -14.62 9.57 -4.19
C ILE A 36 -13.22 9.70 -4.80
N ALA A 37 -13.04 10.59 -5.77
CA ALA A 37 -11.73 10.84 -6.40
C ALA A 37 -10.71 11.35 -5.37
N ARG A 38 -11.11 12.29 -4.49
CA ARG A 38 -10.25 12.78 -3.42
C ARG A 38 -9.84 11.67 -2.45
N ALA A 39 -10.78 10.80 -2.06
CA ALA A 39 -10.49 9.66 -1.19
C ALA A 39 -9.52 8.68 -1.87
N MET A 40 -9.71 8.40 -3.16
CA MET A 40 -8.86 7.51 -3.95
C MET A 40 -7.42 8.06 -4.08
N THR A 41 -7.26 9.36 -4.31
CA THR A 41 -5.93 10.01 -4.32
C THR A 41 -5.25 9.86 -2.96
N GLY A 42 -5.94 10.12 -1.86
CA GLY A 42 -5.37 9.96 -0.52
C GLY A 42 -4.97 8.51 -0.20
N GLU A 43 -5.78 7.52 -0.60
CA GLU A 43 -5.44 6.10 -0.44
C GLU A 43 -4.23 5.71 -1.32
N ALA A 44 -4.11 6.25 -2.53
CA ALA A 44 -2.98 6.03 -3.43
C ALA A 44 -1.67 6.63 -2.87
N ASP A 45 -1.73 7.83 -2.32
CA ASP A 45 -0.57 8.48 -1.69
C ASP A 45 -0.07 7.66 -0.49
N LEU A 46 -0.98 7.20 0.37
CA LEU A 46 -0.64 6.34 1.50
C LEU A 46 -0.03 5.00 1.05
N TRP A 47 -0.58 4.38 0.01
CA TRP A 47 -0.03 3.16 -0.55
C TRP A 47 1.39 3.36 -1.10
N GLN A 48 1.63 4.48 -1.80
CA GLN A 48 2.96 4.81 -2.31
C GLN A 48 3.96 5.03 -1.17
N LEU A 49 3.58 5.76 -0.12
CA LEU A 49 4.40 5.97 1.07
C LEU A 49 4.72 4.66 1.78
N ALA A 50 3.72 3.80 2.00
CA ALA A 50 3.92 2.49 2.59
C ALA A 50 4.85 1.61 1.75
N ARG A 51 4.65 1.59 0.42
CA ARG A 51 5.50 0.82 -0.51
C ARG A 51 6.95 1.30 -0.49
N ALA A 52 7.18 2.61 -0.35
CA ALA A 52 8.52 3.18 -0.22
C ALA A 52 9.19 2.83 1.12
N ALA A 53 8.41 2.61 2.19
CA ALA A 53 8.90 2.25 3.51
C ALA A 53 9.28 0.76 3.65
N ILE A 54 8.68 -0.15 2.86
CA ILE A 54 8.95 -1.61 2.93
C ILE A 54 10.45 -1.96 2.75
N PRO A 55 11.18 -1.43 1.74
CA PRO A 55 12.61 -1.69 1.60
C PRO A 55 13.46 -1.09 2.73
N ALA A 56 13.03 0.04 3.32
CA ALA A 56 13.76 0.69 4.42
C ALA A 56 13.73 -0.14 5.72
N MET A 57 12.64 -0.88 5.96
CA MET A 57 12.54 -1.84 7.06
C MET A 57 13.35 -3.13 6.82
N ALA A 58 13.74 -3.42 5.57
CA ALA A 58 14.50 -4.60 5.19
C ALA A 58 16.03 -4.39 5.22
N THR A 59 16.51 -3.26 5.76
CA THR A 59 17.95 -3.00 5.89
C THR A 59 18.57 -4.02 6.87
N PRO A 60 19.71 -4.64 6.52
CA PRO A 60 20.04 -5.98 6.99
C PRO A 60 20.58 -5.95 8.42
N MET A 61 20.20 -6.96 9.20
CA MET A 61 21.08 -7.49 10.25
C MET A 61 22.36 -8.00 9.59
N SER A 62 23.29 -7.09 9.31
CA SER A 62 24.66 -7.41 8.93
C SER A 62 25.51 -7.46 10.20
N GLY A 63 26.13 -8.61 10.45
CA GLY A 63 27.40 -8.66 11.18
C GLY A 63 27.41 -9.14 12.63
N GLY A 64 26.63 -10.16 13.00
CA GLY A 64 26.90 -10.93 14.22
C GLY A 64 27.92 -12.04 13.96
N ARG A 65 29.22 -11.70 14.03
CA ARG A 65 30.39 -12.59 13.95
C ARG A 65 30.16 -13.94 14.66
N SER A 66 30.26 -15.06 13.93
CA SER A 66 30.35 -16.40 14.52
C SER A 66 31.69 -16.55 15.26
N PRO A 67 31.72 -16.88 16.56
CA PRO A 67 32.94 -17.17 17.28
C PRO A 67 33.20 -18.67 17.29
N HIS A 68 33.45 -19.28 16.13
CA HIS A 68 34.10 -20.59 16.09
C HIS A 68 35.04 -20.66 14.89
N SER A 69 36.23 -20.10 15.09
CA SER A 69 37.45 -20.48 14.38
C SER A 69 38.54 -20.60 15.43
N LEU A 70 38.65 -21.80 15.97
CA LEU A 70 39.89 -22.39 16.50
C LEU A 70 40.18 -23.50 15.46
N GLY A 71 41.26 -23.48 14.70
CA GLY A 71 42.62 -23.14 15.10
C GLY A 71 43.29 -24.43 15.55
N ASP A 72 43.92 -25.10 14.57
CA ASP A 72 44.77 -26.31 14.57
C ASP A 72 44.17 -27.68 14.98
#